data_AF-E5VL04-F1
#
_entry.id   AF-E5VL04-F1
#
_cell.length_a   1.000
_cell.length_b   1.000
_cell.length_c   1.000
_cell.angle_alpha   90.00
_cell.angle_beta   90.00
_cell.angle_gamma   90.00
#
_symmetry.space_group_name_H-M   'P 1'
#
loop_
_entity.id
_entity.type
_entity.pdbx_description
1 polymer ?
#
loop_
_entity_poly.entity_id
_entity_poly.type
_entity_poly.pdbx_seq_one_letter_code
_entity_poly.pdbx_strand_id
1 'polypeptide(L)'
;MFEEVGEKRNGVIVHSDLLLKYLEINYPKLYFVSSTTKVLTDFNEFLQEVKKEDFRYVVPDFRLNKAFDKLNMLSEQEKNKVEFLCNECCWFGCKDRKQCYEIVSRKNLGEMIPDHKCNSPDAKEGYRFSKAMKNPGFISANDIKKIYLPMGFENFKIEGRGLGSALVLEFLLYYMVKPEYQICVREEVYLDNMLDLF
;
A
#
# COMPACT_ATOMS: atom_id res chain seq x y z
N MET A 1 1.99 2.43 -26.65
CA MET A 1 0.84 3.03 -25.94
C MET A 1 0.07 1.89 -25.28
N PHE A 2 0.16 1.76 -23.95
CA PHE A 2 -0.29 0.56 -23.20
C PHE A 2 -1.82 0.43 -23.10
N GLU A 3 -2.58 1.34 -23.70
CA GLU A 3 -4.04 1.38 -23.64
C GLU A 3 -4.73 0.64 -24.78
N GLU A 4 -4.02 0.22 -25.84
CA GLU A 4 -4.70 -0.18 -27.08
C GLU A 4 -5.19 -1.64 -27.12
N VAL A 5 -4.91 -2.45 -26.11
CA VAL A 5 -5.36 -3.84 -26.08
C VAL A 5 -6.62 -3.95 -25.22
N GLY A 6 -7.68 -4.56 -25.76
CA GLY A 6 -8.96 -4.78 -25.08
C GLY A 6 -8.86 -5.46 -23.70
N GLU A 7 -9.91 -5.25 -22.92
CA GLU A 7 -10.01 -5.29 -21.44
C GLU A 7 -9.10 -4.27 -20.73
N LYS A 8 -9.59 -3.71 -19.60
CA LYS A 8 -8.81 -2.78 -18.76
C LYS A 8 -7.62 -3.51 -18.12
N ARG A 9 -6.51 -3.64 -18.87
CA ARG A 9 -5.30 -4.35 -18.44
C ARG A 9 -4.38 -3.50 -17.57
N ASN A 10 -4.34 -2.19 -17.82
CA ASN A 10 -3.50 -1.24 -17.09
C ASN A 10 -4.33 -0.36 -16.18
N GLY A 11 -3.72 0.11 -15.09
CA GLY A 11 -4.41 0.92 -14.09
C GLY A 11 -3.57 2.06 -13.56
N VAL A 12 -4.26 3.01 -12.93
CA VAL A 12 -3.67 4.22 -12.34
C VAL A 12 -4.14 4.36 -10.90
N ILE A 13 -3.21 4.67 -10.00
CA ILE A 13 -3.50 5.00 -8.61
C ILE A 13 -3.78 6.50 -8.52
N VAL A 14 -4.97 6.89 -8.07
CA VAL A 14 -5.46 8.27 -8.13
C VAL A 14 -5.83 8.78 -6.73
N HIS A 15 -5.41 10.00 -6.42
CA HIS A 15 -5.83 10.73 -5.21
C HIS A 15 -6.94 11.73 -5.51
N SER A 16 -6.81 12.51 -6.58
CA SER A 16 -7.69 13.65 -6.87
C SER A 16 -8.92 13.23 -7.68
N ASP A 17 -10.12 13.59 -7.21
CA ASP A 17 -11.36 13.39 -7.95
C ASP A 17 -11.39 14.22 -9.25
N LEU A 18 -10.69 15.36 -9.31
CA LEU A 18 -10.52 16.13 -10.54
C LEU A 18 -9.72 15.35 -11.59
N LEU A 19 -8.61 14.72 -11.15
CA LEU A 19 -7.79 13.90 -12.05
C LEU A 19 -8.55 12.64 -12.48
N LEU A 20 -9.32 12.01 -11.58
CA LEU A 20 -10.15 10.85 -11.91
C LEU A 20 -11.10 11.18 -13.08
N LYS A 21 -11.88 12.26 -12.98
CA LYS A 21 -12.80 12.69 -14.04
C LYS A 21 -12.10 12.95 -15.36
N TYR A 22 -10.91 13.56 -15.32
CA TYR A 22 -10.11 13.77 -16.52
C TYR A 22 -9.68 12.44 -17.15
N LEU A 23 -9.20 11.49 -16.34
CA LEU A 23 -8.75 10.19 -16.83
C LEU A 23 -9.90 9.33 -17.36
N GLU A 24 -11.09 9.41 -16.78
CA GLU A 24 -12.28 8.70 -17.27
C GLU A 24 -12.67 9.13 -18.69
N ILE A 25 -12.58 10.43 -18.98
CA ILE A 25 -12.91 10.99 -20.29
C ILE A 25 -11.83 10.67 -21.32
N ASN A 26 -10.56 10.87 -20.95
CA ASN A 26 -9.44 10.83 -21.90
C ASN A 26 -8.79 9.45 -22.03
N TYR A 27 -8.92 8.60 -21.00
CA TYR A 27 -8.26 7.30 -20.91
C TYR A 27 -9.23 6.22 -20.38
N PRO A 28 -10.37 5.98 -21.05
CA PRO A 28 -11.47 5.14 -20.55
C PRO A 28 -11.09 3.65 -20.36
N LYS A 29 -9.97 3.22 -20.94
CA LYS A 29 -9.46 1.84 -20.85
C LYS A 29 -8.61 1.58 -19.62
N LEU A 30 -8.36 2.58 -18.78
CA LEU A 30 -7.67 2.41 -17.50
C LEU A 30 -8.66 1.97 -16.41
N TYR A 31 -8.21 1.11 -15.51
CA TYR A 31 -8.88 0.92 -14.22
C TYR A 31 -8.23 1.84 -13.16
N PHE A 32 -9.01 2.23 -12.16
CA PHE A 32 -8.54 3.17 -11.14
C PHE A 32 -8.40 2.50 -9.78
N VAL A 33 -7.41 2.94 -9.02
CA VAL A 33 -7.19 2.55 -7.63
C VAL A 33 -7.19 3.79 -6.76
N SER A 34 -8.03 3.82 -5.72
CA SER A 34 -8.04 4.93 -4.77
C SER A 34 -6.79 4.89 -3.90
N SER A 35 -6.01 5.97 -3.94
CA SER A 35 -4.67 6.03 -3.36
C SER A 35 -4.67 5.98 -1.82
N THR A 36 -3.69 5.28 -1.23
CA THR A 36 -3.41 5.34 0.22
C THR A 36 -3.13 6.77 0.70
N THR A 37 -2.68 7.65 -0.19
CA THR A 37 -2.42 9.07 0.10
C THR A 37 -3.69 9.87 0.44
N LYS A 38 -4.89 9.30 0.23
CA LYS A 38 -6.14 9.89 0.72
C LYS A 38 -6.24 9.84 2.25
N VAL A 39 -5.50 8.95 2.91
CA VAL A 39 -5.43 8.82 4.39
C VAL A 39 -6.83 8.63 4.99
N LEU A 40 -7.57 7.65 4.47
CA LEU A 40 -8.93 7.34 4.90
C LEU A 40 -8.90 6.65 6.27
N THR A 41 -8.93 7.43 7.34
CA THR A 41 -8.87 6.94 8.73
C THR A 41 -10.24 6.73 9.35
N ASP A 42 -11.26 7.45 8.88
CA ASP A 42 -12.63 7.20 9.28
C ASP A 42 -13.21 6.04 8.45
N PHE A 43 -13.86 5.10 9.12
CA PHE A 43 -14.37 3.90 8.45
C PHE A 43 -15.54 4.22 7.50
N ASN A 44 -16.36 5.22 7.82
CA ASN A 44 -17.49 5.59 6.96
C ASN A 44 -16.98 6.31 5.70
N GLU A 45 -15.99 7.18 5.83
CA GLU A 45 -15.30 7.78 4.67
C GLU A 45 -14.68 6.70 3.77
N PHE A 46 -14.00 5.73 4.38
CA PHE A 46 -13.47 4.57 3.65
C PHE A 46 -14.58 3.78 2.93
N LEU A 47 -15.69 3.48 3.61
CA LEU A 47 -16.80 2.75 3.02
C LEU A 47 -17.47 3.52 1.87
N GLN A 48 -17.62 4.84 1.99
CA GLN A 48 -18.12 5.69 0.92
C GLN A 48 -17.20 5.64 -0.30
N GLU A 49 -15.88 5.64 -0.10
CA GLU A 49 -14.90 5.51 -1.17
C GLU A 49 -14.98 4.12 -1.84
N VAL A 50 -15.12 3.03 -1.06
CA VAL A 50 -15.32 1.67 -1.58
C VAL A 50 -16.58 1.56 -2.44
N LYS A 51 -17.64 2.30 -2.11
CA LYS A 51 -18.91 2.29 -2.86
C LYS A 51 -18.85 3.02 -4.21
N LYS A 52 -17.83 3.84 -4.48
CA LYS A 52 -17.66 4.49 -5.79
C LYS A 52 -17.34 3.45 -6.87
N GLU A 53 -18.18 3.36 -7.90
CA GLU A 53 -18.05 2.36 -8.96
C GLU A 53 -16.78 2.55 -9.81
N ASP A 54 -16.23 3.77 -9.86
CA ASP A 54 -15.07 4.16 -10.65
C ASP A 54 -13.79 3.38 -10.27
N PHE A 55 -13.67 3.00 -9.00
CA PHE A 55 -12.49 2.32 -8.47
C PHE A 55 -12.60 0.80 -8.56
N ARG A 56 -11.56 0.15 -9.09
CA ARG A 56 -11.38 -1.30 -8.98
C ARG A 56 -10.88 -1.69 -7.58
N TYR A 57 -9.95 -0.91 -7.03
CA TYR A 57 -9.43 -1.11 -5.69
C TYR A 57 -9.45 0.17 -4.87
N VAL A 58 -9.65 0.05 -3.56
CA VAL A 58 -9.61 1.15 -2.59
C VAL A 58 -8.69 0.75 -1.45
N VAL A 59 -7.72 1.61 -1.19
CA VAL A 59 -6.69 1.38 -0.17
C VAL A 59 -7.09 2.12 1.11
N PRO A 60 -7.51 1.41 2.17
CA PRO A 60 -7.75 2.05 3.46
C PRO A 60 -6.44 2.59 4.05
N ASP A 61 -6.54 3.48 5.02
CA ASP A 61 -5.40 3.75 5.89
C ASP A 61 -5.05 2.48 6.71
N PHE A 62 -3.76 2.18 6.87
CA PHE A 62 -3.27 1.00 7.60
C PHE A 62 -3.82 0.89 9.04
N ARG A 63 -4.25 1.99 9.64
CA ARG A 63 -4.91 2.01 10.96
C ARG A 63 -6.24 1.27 10.98
N LEU A 64 -6.87 1.07 9.82
CA LEU A 64 -8.10 0.30 9.68
C LEU A 64 -7.85 -1.21 9.45
N ASN A 65 -6.59 -1.64 9.27
CA ASN A 65 -6.26 -3.04 8.93
C ASN A 65 -6.82 -4.06 9.93
N LYS A 66 -6.97 -3.70 11.21
CA LYS A 66 -7.46 -4.58 12.28
C LYS A 66 -8.88 -4.23 12.75
N ALA A 67 -9.62 -3.41 12.02
CA ALA A 67 -11.00 -3.04 12.35
C ALA A 67 -12.00 -4.18 12.03
N PHE A 68 -11.73 -5.39 12.53
CA PHE A 68 -12.40 -6.63 12.10
C PHE A 68 -13.92 -6.59 12.27
N ASP A 69 -14.43 -6.02 13.36
CA ASP A 69 -15.88 -5.89 13.59
C ASP A 69 -16.57 -5.15 12.45
N LYS A 70 -15.93 -4.10 11.93
CA LYS A 70 -16.46 -3.29 10.82
C LYS A 70 -16.17 -3.93 9.47
N LEU A 71 -14.98 -4.50 9.29
CA LEU A 71 -14.57 -5.17 8.05
C LEU A 71 -15.44 -6.41 7.75
N ASN A 72 -15.87 -7.15 8.76
CA ASN A 72 -16.75 -8.31 8.60
C ASN A 72 -18.17 -7.94 8.15
N MET A 73 -18.58 -6.68 8.32
CA MET A 73 -19.89 -6.19 7.89
C MET A 73 -19.93 -5.81 6.40
N LEU A 74 -18.77 -5.77 5.72
CA LEU A 74 -18.71 -5.49 4.29
C LEU A 74 -19.34 -6.64 3.48
N SER A 75 -20.03 -6.30 2.41
CA SER A 75 -20.47 -7.26 1.41
C SER A 75 -19.27 -7.85 0.64
N GLU A 76 -19.44 -9.02 0.03
CA GLU A 76 -18.39 -9.65 -0.79
C GLU A 76 -17.91 -8.72 -1.93
N GLN A 77 -18.81 -7.96 -2.55
CA GLN A 77 -18.44 -6.98 -3.58
C GLN A 77 -17.57 -5.86 -3.03
N GLU A 78 -17.86 -5.36 -1.83
CA GLU A 78 -17.05 -4.34 -1.17
C GLU A 78 -15.68 -4.91 -0.75
N LYS A 79 -15.62 -6.13 -0.20
CA LYS A 79 -14.37 -6.80 0.18
C LYS A 79 -13.43 -7.01 -1.00
N ASN A 80 -13.96 -7.40 -2.16
CA ASN A 80 -13.20 -7.60 -3.40
C ASN A 80 -12.50 -6.34 -3.90
N LYS A 81 -12.93 -5.15 -3.44
CA LYS A 81 -12.30 -3.87 -3.77
C LYS A 81 -11.24 -3.45 -2.75
N VAL A 82 -11.22 -4.01 -1.55
CA VAL A 82 -10.29 -3.56 -0.51
C VAL A 82 -8.88 -4.09 -0.79
N GLU A 83 -7.90 -3.20 -0.81
CA GLU A 83 -6.48 -3.53 -1.00
C GLU A 83 -5.66 -3.01 0.20
N PHE A 84 -5.31 -3.90 1.14
CA PHE A 84 -4.65 -3.49 2.38
C PHE A 84 -3.15 -3.23 2.19
N LEU A 85 -2.63 -2.19 2.86
CA LEU A 85 -1.18 -1.99 3.01
C LEU A 85 -0.64 -2.78 4.20
N CYS A 86 0.23 -3.76 3.95
CA CYS A 86 0.57 -4.79 4.96
C CYS A 86 1.71 -4.42 5.91
N ASN A 87 2.72 -3.71 5.44
CA ASN A 87 4.01 -3.54 6.12
C ASN A 87 4.34 -2.08 6.46
N GLU A 88 3.32 -1.26 6.71
CA GLU A 88 3.52 0.15 7.03
C GLU A 88 4.41 0.37 8.27
N CYS A 89 5.42 1.25 8.16
CA CYS A 89 6.33 1.56 9.27
C CYS A 89 6.01 2.87 10.01
N CYS A 90 5.07 3.68 9.50
CA CYS A 90 4.62 4.91 10.14
C CYS A 90 4.05 4.65 11.54
N TRP A 91 4.27 5.58 12.46
CA TRP A 91 3.73 5.49 13.81
C TRP A 91 2.20 5.38 13.77
N PHE A 92 1.64 4.39 14.47
CA PHE A 92 0.20 4.12 14.44
C PHE A 92 -0.65 5.29 14.93
N GLY A 93 -0.12 6.14 15.82
CA GLY A 93 -0.79 7.35 16.30
C GLY A 93 -0.60 8.60 15.42
N CYS A 94 0.06 8.48 14.26
CA CYS A 94 0.48 9.64 13.47
C CYS A 94 -0.70 10.47 12.98
N LYS A 95 -0.69 11.76 13.34
CA LYS A 95 -1.69 12.75 12.89
C LYS A 95 -1.23 13.53 11.65
N ASP A 96 0.04 13.42 11.29
CA ASP A 96 0.68 14.24 10.25
C ASP A 96 0.79 13.50 8.89
N ARG A 97 0.28 12.27 8.79
CA ARG A 97 0.44 11.39 7.61
C ARG A 97 -0.01 12.05 6.30
N LYS A 98 -1.11 12.79 6.32
CA LYS A 98 -1.61 13.54 5.14
C LYS A 98 -0.63 14.61 4.69
N GLN A 99 -0.12 15.40 5.64
CA GLN A 99 0.90 16.43 5.37
C GLN A 99 2.21 15.81 4.86
N CYS A 100 2.61 14.66 5.41
CA CYS A 100 3.76 13.90 4.93
C CYS A 100 3.60 13.53 3.44
N TYR A 101 2.45 12.97 3.04
CA TYR A 101 2.18 12.65 1.63
C TYR A 101 2.10 13.89 0.74
N GLU A 102 1.56 14.99 1.23
CA GLU A 102 1.52 16.26 0.47
C GLU A 102 2.92 16.79 0.17
N ILE A 103 3.81 16.79 1.17
CA ILE A 103 5.21 17.21 0.99
C ILE A 103 5.92 16.29 -0.02
N VAL A 104 5.76 14.97 0.10
CA VAL A 104 6.32 14.02 -0.88
C VAL A 104 5.77 14.27 -2.28
N SER A 105 4.47 14.58 -2.41
CA SER A 105 3.84 14.87 -3.69
C SER A 105 4.40 16.14 -4.35
N ARG A 106 4.55 17.22 -3.57
CA ARG A 106 5.15 18.48 -4.04
C ARG A 106 6.62 18.30 -4.46
N LYS A 107 7.39 17.53 -3.70
CA LYS A 107 8.77 17.19 -4.08
C LYS A 107 8.83 16.39 -5.38
N ASN A 108 7.92 15.45 -5.60
CA ASN A 108 7.83 14.72 -6.88
C ASN A 108 7.45 15.60 -8.07
N LEU A 109 6.83 16.77 -7.83
CA LEU A 109 6.58 17.79 -8.86
C LEU A 109 7.80 18.71 -9.11
N GLY A 110 8.92 18.47 -8.43
CA GLY A 110 10.14 19.25 -8.56
C GLY A 110 10.21 20.48 -7.64
N GLU A 111 9.29 20.62 -6.69
CA GLU A 111 9.35 21.73 -5.74
C GLU A 111 10.51 21.56 -4.74
N MET A 112 11.33 22.60 -4.61
CA MET A 112 12.48 22.65 -3.69
C MET A 112 12.02 23.05 -2.28
N ILE A 113 11.28 22.16 -1.61
CA ILE A 113 10.77 22.37 -0.24
C ILE A 113 11.48 21.47 0.78
N PRO A 114 11.57 21.88 2.06
CA PRO A 114 12.14 21.04 3.11
C PRO A 114 11.37 19.72 3.28
N ASP A 115 12.08 18.70 3.76
CA ASP A 115 11.44 17.43 4.15
C ASP A 115 10.44 17.62 5.28
N HIS A 116 9.43 16.75 5.29
CA HIS A 116 8.49 16.66 6.38
C HIS A 116 9.23 16.30 7.68
N LYS A 117 9.07 17.12 8.71
CA LYS A 117 9.60 16.83 10.04
C LYS A 117 8.70 15.82 10.74
N CYS A 118 9.05 14.54 10.62
CA CYS A 118 8.33 13.47 11.28
C CYS A 118 8.45 13.57 12.81
N ASN A 119 7.32 13.73 13.49
CA ASN A 119 7.23 13.81 14.95
C ASN A 119 7.11 12.44 15.65
N SER A 120 7.27 11.34 14.89
CA SER A 120 7.27 9.99 15.46
C SER A 120 8.38 9.86 16.51
N PRO A 121 8.13 9.19 17.65
CA PRO A 121 9.14 8.96 18.70
C PRO A 121 10.48 8.43 18.17
N ASP A 122 10.43 7.58 17.13
CA ASP A 122 11.62 6.99 16.52
C ASP A 122 11.75 7.37 15.03
N ALA A 123 11.45 8.64 14.72
CA ALA A 123 11.60 9.23 13.38
C ALA A 123 13.03 9.14 12.81
N LYS A 124 14.06 9.10 13.68
CA LYS A 124 15.48 9.08 13.27
C LYS A 124 15.96 7.71 12.75
N GLU A 125 15.20 6.63 12.98
CA GLU A 125 15.66 5.27 12.69
C GLU A 125 15.43 4.84 11.23
N GLY A 126 14.70 5.63 10.45
CA GLY A 126 14.26 5.28 9.10
C GLY A 126 13.28 4.11 9.09
N TYR A 127 13.03 3.55 7.91
CA TYR A 127 12.23 2.34 7.78
C TYR A 127 13.03 1.13 8.31
N ARG A 128 12.43 0.36 9.21
CA ARG A 128 12.95 -0.95 9.66
C ARG A 128 11.84 -1.99 9.59
N PHE A 129 12.07 -3.10 8.88
CA PHE A 129 11.02 -4.11 8.72
C PHE A 129 10.59 -4.72 10.06
N SER A 130 11.55 -5.04 10.92
CA SER A 130 11.30 -5.56 12.27
C SER A 130 10.46 -4.62 13.15
N LYS A 131 10.50 -3.31 12.88
CA LYS A 131 9.64 -2.32 13.53
C LYS A 131 8.24 -2.30 12.91
N ALA A 132 8.15 -2.32 11.58
CA ALA A 132 6.87 -2.45 10.87
C ALA A 132 6.11 -3.71 11.34
N MET A 133 6.80 -4.84 11.56
CA MET A 133 6.21 -6.08 12.08
C MET A 133 5.58 -5.95 13.48
N LYS A 134 5.98 -4.94 14.27
CA LYS A 134 5.42 -4.63 15.60
C LYS A 134 4.32 -3.57 15.54
N ASN A 135 4.06 -3.00 14.38
CA ASN A 135 3.02 -1.99 14.19
C ASN A 135 1.64 -2.64 14.45
N PRO A 136 0.74 -2.03 15.23
CA PRO A 136 -0.62 -2.55 15.40
C PRO A 136 -1.39 -2.75 14.08
N GLY A 137 -1.07 -1.97 13.04
CA GLY A 137 -1.64 -2.13 11.71
C GLY A 137 -0.97 -3.21 10.85
N PHE A 138 0.08 -3.87 11.31
CA PHE A 138 0.82 -4.85 10.51
C PHE A 138 -0.03 -6.05 10.11
N ILE A 139 0.11 -6.49 8.86
CA ILE A 139 -0.51 -7.71 8.35
C ILE A 139 0.59 -8.73 8.02
N SER A 140 0.66 -9.78 8.83
CA SER A 140 1.63 -10.86 8.65
C SER A 140 1.23 -11.78 7.49
N ALA A 141 2.19 -12.47 6.86
CA ALA A 141 1.88 -13.47 5.82
C ALA A 141 0.98 -14.61 6.36
N ASN A 142 1.07 -14.89 7.67
CA ASN A 142 0.21 -15.85 8.35
C ASN A 142 -1.20 -15.30 8.58
N ASP A 143 -1.34 -14.01 8.93
CA ASP A 143 -2.63 -13.36 9.12
C ASP A 143 -3.40 -13.32 7.81
N ILE A 144 -2.73 -13.02 6.68
CA ILE A 144 -3.34 -13.10 5.34
C ILE A 144 -4.04 -14.45 5.17
N LYS A 145 -3.31 -15.54 5.41
CA LYS A 145 -3.81 -16.91 5.20
C LYS A 145 -4.89 -17.33 6.19
N LYS A 146 -4.76 -16.95 7.47
CA LYS A 146 -5.60 -17.48 8.55
C LYS A 146 -6.77 -16.58 8.94
N ILE A 147 -6.70 -15.29 8.60
CA ILE A 147 -7.67 -14.28 9.03
C ILE A 147 -8.31 -13.63 7.80
N TYR A 148 -7.51 -12.98 6.95
CA TYR A 148 -8.08 -12.13 5.89
C TYR A 148 -8.66 -12.93 4.71
N LEU A 149 -7.98 -13.98 4.23
CA LEU A 149 -8.52 -14.83 3.18
C LEU A 149 -9.85 -15.50 3.62
N PRO A 150 -9.97 -16.13 4.81
CA PRO A 150 -11.25 -16.63 5.30
C PRO A 150 -12.34 -15.55 5.47
N MET A 151 -11.96 -14.30 5.70
CA MET A 151 -12.88 -13.16 5.76
C MET A 151 -13.34 -12.68 4.37
N GLY A 152 -12.75 -13.16 3.27
CA GLY A 152 -13.07 -12.76 1.89
C GLY A 152 -12.22 -11.62 1.34
N PHE A 153 -11.06 -11.32 1.94
CA PHE A 153 -10.14 -10.29 1.46
C PHE A 153 -8.93 -10.89 0.77
N GLU A 154 -8.73 -10.55 -0.50
CA GLU A 154 -7.71 -11.17 -1.36
C GLU A 154 -6.63 -10.20 -1.87
N ASN A 155 -6.83 -8.88 -1.75
CA ASN A 155 -5.90 -7.89 -2.29
C ASN A 155 -5.04 -7.25 -1.19
N PHE A 156 -3.72 -7.26 -1.41
CA PHE A 156 -2.72 -6.77 -0.47
C PHE A 156 -1.61 -6.07 -1.23
N LYS A 157 -1.08 -4.99 -0.66
CA LYS A 157 0.09 -4.29 -1.16
C LYS A 157 1.20 -4.24 -0.13
N ILE A 158 2.41 -4.20 -0.65
CA ILE A 158 3.66 -4.09 0.11
C ILE A 158 4.25 -2.71 -0.16
N GLU A 159 4.48 -1.92 0.88
CA GLU A 159 5.27 -0.69 0.82
C GLU A 159 6.73 -1.02 0.48
N GLY A 160 7.38 -0.13 -0.27
CA GLY A 160 8.77 -0.33 -0.69
C GLY A 160 9.29 0.69 -1.69
N ARG A 161 8.41 1.52 -2.29
CA ARG A 161 8.85 2.57 -3.23
C ARG A 161 9.80 3.55 -2.54
N GLY A 162 10.98 3.73 -3.11
CA GLY A 162 12.00 4.62 -2.57
C GLY A 162 12.85 4.02 -1.44
N LEU A 163 12.59 2.77 -1.04
CA LEU A 163 13.43 2.02 -0.12
C LEU A 163 14.55 1.28 -0.88
N GLY A 164 15.65 0.99 -0.18
CA GLY A 164 16.78 0.25 -0.76
C GLY A 164 16.43 -1.18 -1.16
N SER A 165 17.11 -1.69 -2.18
CA SER A 165 16.93 -3.03 -2.76
C SER A 165 17.00 -4.15 -1.72
N ALA A 166 17.96 -4.09 -0.79
CA ALA A 166 18.11 -5.07 0.28
C ALA A 166 16.87 -5.18 1.17
N LEU A 167 16.23 -4.04 1.47
CA LEU A 167 15.04 -4.02 2.31
C LEU A 167 13.81 -4.54 1.55
N VAL A 168 13.68 -4.19 0.26
CA VAL A 168 12.63 -4.72 -0.62
C VAL A 168 12.75 -6.23 -0.77
N LEU A 169 13.98 -6.77 -0.90
CA LEU A 169 14.22 -8.21 -0.92
C LEU A 169 13.67 -8.89 0.34
N GLU A 170 13.93 -8.34 1.53
CA GLU A 170 13.43 -8.92 2.77
C GLU A 170 11.89 -8.95 2.83
N PHE A 171 11.19 -7.99 2.22
CA PHE A 171 9.73 -8.05 2.10
C PHE A 171 9.28 -9.17 1.17
N LEU A 172 9.93 -9.32 0.01
CA LEU A 172 9.61 -10.37 -0.95
C LEU A 172 9.88 -11.76 -0.36
N LEU A 173 11.01 -11.94 0.32
CA LEU A 173 11.32 -13.18 1.04
C LEU A 173 10.24 -13.49 2.09
N TYR A 174 9.78 -12.48 2.84
CA TYR A 174 8.78 -12.68 3.88
C TYR A 174 7.37 -13.00 3.33
N TYR A 175 6.90 -12.28 2.30
CA TYR A 175 5.54 -12.42 1.80
C TYR A 175 5.37 -13.42 0.66
N MET A 176 6.41 -13.66 -0.15
CA MET A 176 6.32 -14.40 -1.42
C MET A 176 7.10 -15.71 -1.42
N VAL A 177 7.94 -15.97 -0.42
CA VAL A 177 8.77 -17.18 -0.35
C VAL A 177 8.38 -18.02 0.86
N LYS A 178 8.26 -19.34 0.69
CA LYS A 178 8.02 -20.23 1.83
C LYS A 178 9.25 -20.19 2.77
N PRO A 179 9.07 -20.19 4.11
CA PRO A 179 10.17 -20.03 5.05
C PRO A 179 11.36 -20.96 4.81
N GLU A 180 11.09 -22.23 4.45
CA GLU A 180 12.11 -23.25 4.16
C GLU A 180 12.99 -22.96 2.94
N TYR A 181 12.59 -22.03 2.05
CA TYR A 181 13.35 -21.66 0.84
C TYR A 181 13.94 -20.25 0.89
N GLN A 182 13.74 -19.49 1.97
CA GLN A 182 14.20 -18.09 2.03
C GLN A 182 15.71 -17.94 1.91
N ILE A 183 16.50 -18.87 2.48
CA ILE A 183 17.96 -18.86 2.33
C ILE A 183 18.36 -19.11 0.87
N CYS A 184 17.79 -20.13 0.23
CA CYS A 184 18.08 -20.45 -1.16
C CYS A 184 17.78 -19.26 -2.08
N VAL A 185 16.61 -18.63 -1.96
CA VAL A 185 16.27 -17.45 -2.78
C VAL A 185 17.22 -16.29 -2.48
N ARG A 186 17.56 -16.06 -1.21
CA ARG A 186 18.49 -15.00 -0.84
C ARG A 186 19.89 -15.21 -1.46
N GLU A 187 20.40 -16.44 -1.43
CA GLU A 187 21.70 -16.80 -2.03
C GLU A 187 21.70 -16.60 -3.55
N GLU A 188 20.65 -17.03 -4.25
CA GLU A 188 20.55 -16.83 -5.71
C GLU A 188 20.58 -15.34 -6.10
N VAL A 189 19.87 -14.46 -5.36
CA VAL A 189 19.88 -13.02 -5.67
C VAL A 189 21.24 -12.37 -5.32
N TYR A 190 21.92 -12.84 -4.27
CA TYR A 190 23.26 -12.37 -3.92
C TYR A 190 24.31 -12.76 -4.96
N LEU A 191 24.26 -13.99 -5.45
CA LEU A 191 25.22 -14.53 -6.42
C LEU A 191 25.03 -13.94 -7.83
N ASP A 192 23.84 -13.45 -8.15
CA ASP A 192 23.52 -12.78 -9.42
C ASP A 192 24.00 -11.29 -9.45
N ASN A 193 24.63 -10.78 -8.38
CA ASN A 193 25.04 -9.36 -8.24
C ASN A 193 23.90 -8.33 -8.48
N MET A 194 22.64 -8.77 -8.44
CA MET A 194 21.45 -7.93 -8.68
C MET A 194 21.12 -7.02 -7.50
N LEU A 195 21.74 -7.26 -6.35
CA LEU A 195 21.64 -6.39 -5.18
C LEU A 195 22.78 -5.40 -5.16
N ASP A 196 22.44 -4.17 -5.51
CA ASP A 196 23.27 -3.00 -5.23
C ASP A 196 23.30 -2.80 -3.71
N LEU A 197 24.30 -3.40 -3.07
CA LEU A 197 24.57 -3.27 -1.64
C LEU A 197 25.46 -2.05 -1.33
N PHE A 198 25.88 -1.30 -2.36
CA PHE A 198 26.81 -0.17 -2.26
C PHE A 198 26.44 0.98 -3.19
#